data_AF-A0A1X2B7H4-F1
#
_entry.id   AF-A0A1X2B7H4-F1
#
_cell.length_a   1.000
_cell.length_b   1.000
_cell.length_c   1.000
_cell.angle_alpha   90.00
_cell.angle_beta   90.00
_cell.angle_gamma   90.00
#
_symmetry.space_group_name_H-M   'P 1'
#
loop_
_entity.id
_entity.type
_entity.pdbx_description
1 polymer ?
#
loop_
_entity_poly.entity_id
_entity_poly.type
_entity_poly.pdbx_seq_one_letter_code
_entity_poly.pdbx_strand_id
1 'polypeptide(L)'
;MLKGFKEFLSRGNIVDLAVAVVIGTAFTALVTKFTDSIITPLINRIGVKQQSDVGILKIGIGGGQTIDLNILLSATINFILIAAVVYFFVVLPYNTLRKKGEVEQADDAQVVLLTEIRDLLEQTNGSSSGKHGSATVAPPPEHGPRADT
;
A
#
# COMPACT_ATOMS: atom_id res chain seq x y z
N MET A 1 18.02 28.64 6.74
CA MET A 1 16.58 28.31 6.66
C MET A 1 16.25 27.51 5.40
N LEU A 2 16.31 28.09 4.19
CA LEU A 2 15.99 27.37 2.93
C LEU A 2 16.79 26.08 2.70
N LYS A 3 18.08 26.05 3.03
CA LYS A 3 18.92 24.85 2.90
C LYS A 3 18.43 23.70 3.81
N GLY A 4 18.12 24.00 5.07
CA GLY A 4 17.58 23.02 6.03
C GLY A 4 16.15 22.57 5.69
N PHE A 5 15.34 23.43 5.07
CA PHE A 5 14.02 23.05 4.56
C PHE A 5 14.11 22.10 3.36
N LYS A 6 15.00 22.39 2.40
CA LYS A 6 15.29 21.47 1.28
C LYS A 6 15.79 20.11 1.79
N GLU A 7 16.64 20.11 2.80
CA GLU A 7 17.23 18.91 3.41
C GLU A 7 16.23 18.10 4.25
N PHE A 8 15.19 18.77 4.76
CA PHE A 8 14.03 18.13 5.39
C PHE A 8 13.10 17.48 4.35
N LEU A 9 12.76 18.21 3.27
CA LEU A 9 11.96 17.66 2.17
C LEU A 9 12.68 16.51 1.46
N SER A 10 14.01 16.57 1.31
CA SER A 10 14.77 15.51 0.67
C SER A 10 14.83 14.20 1.46
N ARG A 11 14.18 14.10 2.64
CA ARG A 11 14.05 12.84 3.40
C ARG A 11 13.11 11.81 2.73
N GLY A 12 12.73 11.99 1.47
CA GLY A 12 11.99 11.03 0.64
C GLY A 12 10.55 10.82 1.08
N ASN A 13 10.37 10.15 2.22
CA ASN A 13 9.08 9.79 2.79
C ASN A 13 8.11 10.98 2.99
N ILE A 14 8.63 12.18 3.28
CA ILE A 14 7.79 13.37 3.52
C ILE A 14 7.17 13.88 2.22
N VAL A 15 7.93 13.87 1.13
CA VAL A 15 7.46 14.38 -0.17
C VAL A 15 6.41 13.43 -0.74
N ASP A 16 6.65 12.13 -0.69
CA ASP A 16 5.71 11.13 -1.19
C ASP A 16 4.38 11.17 -0.43
N LEU A 17 4.44 11.27 0.90
CA LEU A 17 3.23 11.42 1.73
C LEU A 17 2.51 12.75 1.46
N ALA A 18 3.25 13.86 1.31
CA ALA A 18 2.64 15.15 1.01
C ALA A 18 1.94 15.14 -0.35
N VAL A 19 2.58 14.58 -1.37
CA VAL A 19 2.00 14.43 -2.71
C VAL A 19 0.76 13.54 -2.67
N ALA A 20 0.81 12.42 -1.95
CA ALA A 20 -0.34 11.52 -1.81
C ALA A 20 -1.57 12.23 -1.20
N VAL A 21 -1.37 13.01 -0.13
CA VAL A 21 -2.47 13.74 0.54
C VAL A 21 -3.03 14.85 -0.36
N VAL A 22 -2.16 15.61 -1.03
CA VAL A 22 -2.59 16.71 -1.92
C VAL A 22 -3.37 16.17 -3.11
N ILE A 23 -2.89 15.12 -3.76
CA ILE A 23 -3.58 14.50 -4.90
C ILE A 23 -4.90 13.87 -4.45
N GLY A 24 -4.91 13.13 -3.33
CA GLY A 24 -6.11 12.46 -2.83
C GLY A 24 -7.23 13.45 -2.47
N THR A 25 -6.87 14.56 -1.82
CA THR A 25 -7.84 15.61 -1.47
C THR A 25 -8.36 16.37 -2.68
N ALA A 26 -7.47 16.76 -3.61
CA ALA A 26 -7.85 17.45 -4.85
C ALA A 26 -8.77 16.58 -5.73
N PHE A 27 -8.45 15.29 -5.86
CA PHE A 27 -9.24 14.36 -6.65
C PHE A 27 -10.62 14.11 -6.03
N THR A 28 -10.68 13.87 -4.72
CA THR A 28 -11.96 13.69 -4.01
C THR A 28 -12.84 14.93 -4.14
N ALA A 29 -12.24 16.13 -4.04
CA ALA A 29 -12.95 17.40 -4.22
C ALA A 29 -13.51 17.54 -5.65
N LEU A 30 -12.74 17.15 -6.67
CA LEU A 30 -13.20 17.19 -8.07
C LEU A 30 -14.43 16.28 -8.28
N VAL A 31 -14.36 15.03 -7.83
CA VAL A 31 -15.47 14.09 -8.00
C VAL A 31 -16.68 14.53 -7.19
N THR A 32 -16.49 15.00 -5.95
CA THR A 32 -17.58 15.52 -5.12
C THR A 32 -18.25 16.71 -5.79
N LYS A 33 -17.47 17.67 -6.33
CA LYS A 33 -18.03 18.81 -7.06
C LYS A 33 -18.80 18.40 -8.31
N PHE A 34 -18.34 17.39 -9.03
CA PHE A 34 -19.06 16.83 -10.15
C PHE A 34 -20.39 16.21 -9.71
N THR A 35 -20.38 15.39 -8.66
CA THR A 35 -21.59 14.77 -8.12
C THR A 35 -22.57 15.84 -7.64
N ASP A 36 -22.11 16.81 -6.86
CA ASP A 36 -22.95 17.88 -6.31
C ASP A 36 -23.55 18.77 -7.40
N SER A 37 -22.81 19.03 -8.48
CA SER A 37 -23.24 19.96 -9.53
C SER A 37 -24.11 19.30 -10.60
N ILE A 38 -23.91 18.01 -10.86
CA ILE A 38 -24.56 17.30 -11.96
C ILE A 38 -25.54 16.24 -11.46
N ILE A 39 -25.11 15.41 -10.52
CA ILE A 39 -25.89 14.23 -10.07
C ILE A 39 -26.94 14.64 -9.04
N THR A 40 -26.58 15.43 -8.03
CA THR A 40 -27.51 15.87 -6.99
C THR A 40 -28.72 16.62 -7.56
N PRO A 41 -28.60 17.55 -8.54
CA PRO A 41 -29.77 18.18 -9.15
C PRO A 41 -30.66 17.20 -9.94
N LEU A 42 -30.08 16.18 -10.58
CA LEU A 42 -30.83 15.14 -11.28
C LEU A 42 -31.60 14.26 -10.29
N ILE A 43 -30.97 13.87 -9.18
CA ILE A 43 -31.62 13.13 -8.10
C ILE A 43 -32.71 13.98 -7.48
N ASN A 44 -32.46 15.26 -7.18
CA ASN A 44 -33.46 16.16 -6.62
C ASN A 44 -34.68 16.30 -7.54
N ARG A 45 -34.45 16.36 -8.86
CA ARG A 45 -35.54 16.44 -9.85
C ARG A 45 -36.39 15.16 -9.91
N ILE A 46 -35.79 13.99 -9.68
CA ILE A 46 -36.47 12.69 -9.77
C ILE A 46 -37.06 12.26 -8.42
N GLY A 47 -36.34 12.51 -7.33
CA GLY A 47 -36.65 12.10 -5.96
C GLY A 47 -37.49 13.11 -5.18
N VAL A 48 -37.57 14.38 -5.60
CA VAL A 48 -38.36 15.41 -4.90
C VAL A 48 -39.10 16.27 -5.92
N LYS A 49 -40.39 15.98 -6.14
CA LYS A 49 -41.30 17.03 -6.61
C LYS A 49 -41.32 18.12 -5.56
N GLN A 50 -40.77 19.28 -5.90
CA GLN A 50 -40.71 20.52 -5.10
C GLN A 50 -42.06 21.05 -4.56
N GLN A 51 -43.17 20.35 -4.77
CA GLN A 51 -44.52 20.83 -4.47
C GLN A 51 -45.23 20.08 -3.34
N SER A 52 -44.74 18.93 -2.89
CA SER A 52 -45.43 18.17 -1.86
C SER A 52 -44.58 18.07 -0.61
N ASP A 53 -45.13 18.59 0.49
CA ASP A 53 -44.84 18.30 1.91
C ASP A 53 -45.02 16.80 2.27
N VAL A 54 -44.86 15.95 1.25
CA VAL A 54 -45.07 14.51 1.20
C VAL A 54 -43.99 13.94 0.27
N GLY A 55 -42.74 14.36 0.48
CA GLY A 55 -41.62 13.54 0.06
C GLY A 55 -41.55 12.38 1.05
N ILE A 56 -41.58 11.12 0.56
CA ILE A 56 -41.53 9.86 1.33
C ILE A 56 -40.37 9.80 2.36
N LEU A 57 -39.49 10.80 2.37
CA LEU A 57 -38.20 10.84 3.04
C LEU A 57 -37.99 12.07 3.93
N LYS A 58 -38.98 12.95 4.13
CA LYS A 58 -38.94 13.99 5.17
C LYS A 58 -39.73 13.50 6.38
N ILE A 59 -39.05 12.85 7.32
CA ILE A 59 -39.65 12.53 8.61
C ILE A 59 -39.57 13.81 9.45
N GLY A 60 -40.72 14.45 9.64
CA GLY A 60 -40.86 15.55 10.58
C GLY A 60 -40.74 15.01 12.00
N ILE A 61 -39.68 15.40 12.70
CA ILE A 61 -39.61 15.26 14.15
C ILE A 61 -40.10 16.62 14.66
N GLY A 62 -41.24 16.65 15.35
CA GLY A 62 -41.94 17.89 15.69
C GLY A 62 -41.04 19.03 16.20
N GLY A 63 -41.40 20.28 15.88
CA GLY A 63 -40.61 21.48 16.19
C GLY A 63 -39.92 22.14 15.01
N GLY A 64 -40.24 21.75 13.76
CA GLY A 64 -39.68 22.36 12.54
C GLY A 64 -38.42 21.67 12.00
N GLN A 65 -37.98 20.56 12.61
CA GLN A 65 -36.83 19.80 12.15
C GLN A 65 -37.27 18.70 11.17
N THR A 66 -36.65 18.65 10.00
CA THR A 66 -36.87 17.58 9.00
C THR A 66 -35.58 16.79 8.82
N ILE A 67 -35.70 15.46 8.71
CA ILE A 67 -34.60 14.60 8.26
C ILE A 67 -34.73 14.45 6.75
N ASP A 68 -33.71 14.88 5.98
CA ASP A 68 -33.69 14.76 4.53
C ASP A 68 -33.00 13.45 4.10
N LEU A 69 -33.72 12.36 3.82
CA LEU A 69 -33.03 11.13 3.37
C LEU A 69 -32.45 11.26 1.94
N ASN A 70 -32.83 12.32 1.23
CA ASN A 70 -32.29 12.65 -0.08
C ASN A 70 -30.78 12.99 -0.03
N ILE A 71 -30.33 13.66 1.04
CA ILE A 71 -28.90 13.95 1.21
C ILE A 71 -28.09 12.68 1.43
N LEU A 72 -28.68 11.69 2.12
CA LEU A 72 -28.06 10.39 2.35
C LEU A 72 -27.92 9.62 1.03
N LEU A 73 -28.98 9.55 0.21
CA LEU A 73 -28.94 8.89 -1.08
C LEU A 73 -27.91 9.53 -2.03
N SER A 74 -27.88 10.87 -2.08
CA SER A 74 -26.90 11.62 -2.88
C SER A 74 -25.46 11.36 -2.39
N ALA A 75 -25.23 11.31 -1.08
CA ALA A 75 -23.93 10.98 -0.51
C ALA A 75 -23.50 9.53 -0.82
N THR A 76 -24.41 8.57 -0.77
CA THR A 76 -24.13 7.18 -1.15
C THR A 76 -23.73 7.08 -2.62
N ILE A 77 -24.43 7.78 -3.50
CA ILE A 77 -24.11 7.81 -4.93
C ILE A 77 -22.74 8.46 -5.16
N ASN A 78 -22.44 9.57 -4.48
CA ASN A 78 -21.11 10.21 -4.54
C ASN A 78 -20.00 9.22 -4.14
N PHE A 79 -20.18 8.50 -3.04
CA PHE A 79 -19.22 7.51 -2.56
C PHE A 79 -18.97 6.41 -3.61
N ILE A 80 -20.03 5.86 -4.21
CA ILE A 80 -19.93 4.84 -5.25
C ILE A 80 -19.20 5.39 -6.48
N LEU A 81 -19.48 6.62 -6.90
CA LEU A 81 -18.79 7.25 -8.03
C LEU A 81 -17.30 7.46 -7.75
N ILE A 82 -16.93 7.99 -6.58
CA ILE A 82 -15.52 8.15 -6.19
C ILE A 82 -14.82 6.79 -6.24
N ALA A 83 -15.41 5.77 -5.61
CA ALA A 83 -14.86 4.41 -5.60
C ALA A 83 -14.71 3.85 -7.02
N ALA A 84 -15.70 4.03 -7.89
CA ALA A 84 -15.67 3.56 -9.27
C ALA A 84 -14.56 4.23 -10.10
N VAL A 85 -14.43 5.55 -9.99
CA VAL A 85 -13.39 6.28 -10.74
C VAL A 85 -12.00 5.92 -10.22
N VAL A 86 -11.78 5.86 -8.90
CA VAL A 86 -10.49 5.42 -8.32
C VAL A 86 -10.17 3.99 -8.76
N TYR A 87 -11.14 3.08 -8.72
CA TYR A 87 -10.92 1.71 -9.13
C TYR A 87 -10.53 1.60 -10.61
N PHE A 88 -11.27 2.27 -11.50
CA PHE A 88 -11.05 2.15 -12.94
C PHE A 88 -9.77 2.85 -13.41
N PHE A 89 -9.47 4.04 -12.88
CA PHE A 89 -8.33 4.85 -13.34
C PHE A 89 -7.03 4.60 -12.57
N VAL A 90 -7.10 4.12 -11.33
CA VAL A 90 -5.90 3.89 -10.50
C VAL A 90 -5.69 2.42 -10.23
N VAL A 91 -6.67 1.73 -9.64
CA VAL A 91 -6.48 0.35 -9.16
C VAL A 91 -6.34 -0.64 -10.32
N LEU A 92 -7.18 -0.54 -11.36
CA LEU A 92 -7.16 -1.44 -12.51
C LEU A 92 -5.83 -1.37 -13.28
N PRO A 93 -5.34 -0.20 -13.73
CA PRO A 93 -4.05 -0.14 -14.40
C PRO A 93 -2.90 -0.53 -13.46
N TYR A 94 -2.92 -0.10 -12.20
CA TYR A 94 -1.88 -0.47 -11.24
C TYR A 94 -1.79 -1.99 -11.03
N ASN A 95 -2.94 -2.65 -10.83
CA ASN A 95 -3.01 -4.11 -10.69
C ASN A 95 -2.60 -4.84 -11.98
N THR A 96 -2.89 -4.25 -13.15
CA THR A 96 -2.48 -4.81 -14.44
C THR A 96 -0.97 -4.73 -14.65
N LEU A 97 -0.35 -3.58 -14.36
CA LEU A 97 1.10 -3.39 -14.45
C LEU A 97 1.84 -4.27 -13.42
N ARG A 98 1.26 -4.43 -12.22
CA ARG A 98 1.78 -5.37 -11.21
C ARG A 98 1.77 -6.82 -11.67
N LYS A 99 0.67 -7.27 -12.27
CA LYS A 99 0.57 -8.62 -12.83
C LYS A 99 1.53 -8.86 -14.01
N LYS A 100 1.92 -7.80 -14.71
CA LYS A 100 2.92 -7.85 -15.78
C LYS A 100 4.37 -7.81 -15.28
N GLY A 101 4.59 -7.65 -13.97
CA GLY A 101 5.94 -7.55 -13.39
C GLY A 101 6.65 -6.24 -13.74
N GLU A 102 5.94 -5.23 -14.28
CA GLU A 102 6.52 -3.95 -14.70
C GLU A 102 6.66 -2.95 -13.55
N VAL A 103 6.12 -3.30 -12.38
CA VAL A 103 6.19 -2.47 -11.16
C VAL A 103 7.00 -3.25 -10.13
N GLU A 104 8.31 -3.00 -10.09
CA GLU A 104 9.23 -3.56 -9.13
C GLU A 104 9.36 -2.59 -7.94
N GLN A 105 8.87 -2.99 -6.76
CA GLN A 105 9.13 -2.19 -5.55
C GLN A 105 10.55 -2.46 -5.06
N ALA A 106 11.14 -1.45 -4.42
CA ALA A 106 12.43 -1.60 -3.74
C ALA A 106 12.43 -2.75 -2.71
N ASP A 107 11.27 -3.05 -2.11
CA ASP A 107 11.13 -4.19 -1.19
C ASP A 107 11.14 -5.54 -1.90
N ASP A 108 10.59 -5.62 -3.12
CA ASP A 108 10.58 -6.86 -3.92
C ASP A 108 12.03 -7.24 -4.31
N ALA A 109 12.83 -6.26 -4.73
CA ALA A 109 14.24 -6.46 -5.04
C ALA A 109 15.07 -6.90 -3.82
N GLN A 110 14.80 -6.35 -2.63
CA GLN A 110 15.45 -6.78 -1.39
C GLN A 110 15.10 -8.23 -1.03
N VAL A 111 13.84 -8.64 -1.21
CA VAL A 111 13.40 -10.02 -0.96
C VAL A 111 14.07 -10.99 -1.93
N VAL A 112 14.21 -10.61 -3.21
CA VAL A 112 14.97 -11.40 -4.20
C VAL A 112 16.43 -11.56 -3.76
N LEU A 113 17.11 -10.47 -3.41
CA LEU A 113 18.50 -10.53 -2.94
C LEU A 113 18.66 -11.38 -1.67
N LEU A 114 17.73 -11.28 -0.71
CA LEU A 114 17.75 -12.11 0.49
C LEU A 114 17.52 -13.59 0.18
N THR A 115 16.69 -13.88 -0.84
CA THR A 115 16.49 -15.25 -1.33
C THR A 115 17.77 -15.79 -1.97
N GLU A 116 18.43 -15.00 -2.81
CA GLU A 116 19.73 -15.35 -3.40
C GLU A 116 20.80 -15.59 -2.33
N ILE A 117 20.89 -14.73 -1.31
CA ILE A 117 21.84 -14.89 -0.20
C ILE A 117 21.55 -16.17 0.59
N ARG A 118 20.27 -16.49 0.87
CA ARG A 118 19.89 -17.74 1.54
C ARG A 118 20.36 -18.95 0.75
N ASP A 119 20.11 -18.96 -0.56
CA ASP A 119 20.44 -20.09 -1.43
C ASP A 119 21.97 -20.27 -1.56
N LEU A 120 22.72 -19.17 -1.62
CA LEU A 120 24.19 -19.20 -1.58
C LEU A 120 24.73 -19.72 -0.24
N LEU A 121 24.08 -19.36 0.88
CA LEU A 121 24.47 -19.83 2.21
C LEU A 121 24.18 -21.32 2.40
N GLU A 122 23.04 -21.82 1.89
CA GLU A 122 22.72 -23.25 1.87
C GLU A 122 23.73 -24.04 1.04
N GLN A 123 24.11 -23.56 -0.15
CA GLN A 123 25.15 -24.20 -0.97
C GLN A 123 26.51 -24.24 -0.26
N THR A 124 26.86 -23.16 0.45
CA THR A 124 28.13 -23.07 1.19
C THR A 124 28.16 -24.01 2.39
N ASN A 125 27.06 -24.08 3.16
CA ASN A 125 26.93 -25.02 4.29
C ASN A 125 26.87 -26.49 3.85
N GLY A 126 26.24 -26.79 2.70
CA GLY A 126 26.27 -28.12 2.10
C GLY A 126 27.67 -28.55 1.66
N SER A 127 28.53 -27.60 1.29
CA SER A 127 29.91 -27.86 0.84
C SER A 127 30.93 -27.97 1.98
N SER A 128 30.63 -27.45 3.18
CA SER A 128 31.54 -27.44 4.35
C SER A 128 31.37 -28.62 5.31
N SER A 129 30.26 -29.37 5.23
CA SER A 129 29.95 -30.52 6.10
C SER A 129 30.83 -31.77 5.88
N GLY A 130 31.79 -31.75 4.95
CA GLY A 130 32.50 -32.97 4.52
C GLY A 130 34.03 -32.99 4.60
N LYS A 131 34.72 -31.90 4.98
CA LYS A 131 36.18 -31.84 4.75
C LYS A 131 37.09 -31.24 5.83
N HIS A 132 36.60 -30.99 7.03
CA HIS A 132 37.48 -30.68 8.17
C HIS A 132 37.18 -31.60 9.35
N GLY A 133 37.91 -32.71 9.46
CA GLY A 133 37.78 -33.61 10.62
C GLY A 133 38.60 -34.91 10.62
N SER A 134 39.19 -35.37 9.51
CA SER A 134 40.12 -36.50 9.55
C SER A 134 41.56 -36.01 9.65
N ALA A 135 41.92 -35.49 10.83
CA ALA A 135 43.32 -35.39 11.21
C ALA A 135 43.89 -36.82 11.28
N THR A 136 44.76 -37.14 10.33
CA THR A 136 45.52 -38.36 10.22
C THR A 136 46.15 -38.71 11.57
N VAL A 137 45.73 -39.83 12.17
CA VAL A 137 46.39 -40.40 13.35
C VAL A 137 47.80 -40.81 12.91
N ALA A 138 48.81 -40.03 13.30
CA ALA A 138 50.21 -40.40 13.13
C ALA A 138 50.53 -41.57 14.08
N PRO A 139 51.24 -42.62 13.62
CA PRO A 139 51.59 -43.75 14.47
C PRO A 139 52.58 -43.34 15.58
N PRO A 140 52.63 -44.08 16.71
CA PRO A 140 53.42 -43.68 17.87
C PRO A 140 54.92 -43.77 17.57
N PRO A 141 55.76 -42.90 18.16
CA PRO A 141 57.20 -42.94 17.97
C PRO A 141 57.82 -44.17 18.64
N GLU A 142 58.55 -44.98 17.87
CA GLU A 142 59.42 -46.04 18.40
C GLU A 142 60.47 -45.45 19.35
N HIS A 143 60.52 -45.96 20.58
CA HIS A 143 61.59 -45.65 21.52
C HIS A 143 62.87 -46.42 21.13
N GLY A 144 63.86 -45.69 20.61
CA GLY A 144 65.25 -46.16 20.45
C GLY A 144 65.97 -46.33 21.81
N PRO A 145 67.12 -47.03 21.82
CA PRO A 145 67.70 -47.62 23.02
C PRO A 145 68.18 -46.56 24.02
N ARG A 146 67.76 -46.71 25.28
CA ARG A 146 68.26 -45.93 26.41
C ARG A 146 69.75 -46.25 26.59
N ALA A 147 70.57 -45.21 26.64
CA ALA A 147 71.96 -45.32 27.07
C ALA A 147 72.01 -45.04 28.58
N ASP A 148 72.21 -46.11 29.31
CA ASP A 148 72.61 -46.18 30.71
C ASP A 148 74.08 -45.74 30.84
N THR A 149 74.31 -44.63 31.56
CA THR A 149 75.43 -44.38 32.49
C THR A 149 75.12 -43.15 33.34
#